data_AF-A0A9X6U5J0-F1
#
_entry.id   AF-A0A9X6U5J0-F1
#
_cell.length_a   1.000
_cell.length_b   1.000
_cell.length_c   1.000
_cell.angle_alpha   90.00
_cell.angle_beta   90.00
_cell.angle_gamma   90.00
#
_symmetry.space_group_name_H-M   'P 1'
#
loop_
_entity.id
_entity.type
_entity.pdbx_description
1 polymer ?
#
loop_
_entity_poly.entity_id
_entity_poly.type
_entity_poly.pdbx_seq_one_letter_code
_entity_poly.pdbx_strand_id
1 'polypeptide(L)'
;KEDLADWLYTEQPTELVFDDELDRTYLAFIDGSVDLDEIVNRGKGVITFVCPMPYKLGKQNTHSFSQNGSTEVTASFVNQGNIEAPAIIEIEAQKPSTFLDVWFGEYPYNRDYFRIGYPLKTEQLPVERNQRLIWDEMAITVGWSKVSSMEDGEPIGEMKSDTYQFYCSDFGTSAGKGWHGAAVKKNIPGGPVQDFIMQAYVTCKSKKINEMGRVEIAILDENSKVLSKIAMTDVFWQAEQNFGTMVIGYDNKPGRRSLIHESGDYPNTWNQ
;
A
#
# COMPACT_ATOMS: atom_id res chain seq x y z
N LYS A 1 11.93 -7.43 -52.15
CA LYS A 1 11.84 -8.63 -51.26
C LYS A 1 12.08 -8.24 -49.81
N GLU A 2 13.09 -7.41 -49.51
CA GLU A 2 13.38 -6.93 -48.14
C GLU A 2 12.23 -6.13 -47.50
N ASP A 3 11.67 -5.13 -48.19
CA ASP A 3 10.55 -4.33 -47.63
C ASP A 3 9.29 -5.13 -47.28
N LEU A 4 9.00 -6.19 -48.05
CA LEU A 4 7.82 -7.04 -47.82
C LEU A 4 8.06 -7.99 -46.62
N ALA A 5 9.29 -8.47 -46.45
CA ALA A 5 9.65 -9.31 -45.32
C ALA A 5 9.57 -8.51 -44.01
N ASP A 6 10.04 -7.26 -44.01
CA ASP A 6 9.99 -6.38 -42.84
C ASP A 6 8.55 -6.02 -42.43
N TRP A 7 7.62 -5.94 -43.38
CA TRP A 7 6.20 -5.69 -43.08
C TRP A 7 5.46 -6.92 -42.55
N LEU A 8 5.84 -8.09 -43.05
CA LEU A 8 5.14 -9.34 -42.75
C LEU A 8 5.70 -10.07 -41.52
N TYR A 9 6.94 -9.79 -41.14
CA TYR A 9 7.56 -10.40 -39.97
C TYR A 9 7.10 -9.70 -38.69
N THR A 10 6.43 -10.45 -37.82
CA THR A 10 6.04 -10.01 -36.48
C THR A 10 6.54 -11.02 -35.44
N GLU A 11 7.15 -10.51 -34.37
CA GLU A 11 7.63 -11.37 -33.27
C GLU A 11 6.49 -12.04 -32.50
N GLN A 12 5.29 -11.44 -32.53
CA GLN A 12 4.09 -11.95 -31.89
C GLN A 12 2.97 -12.12 -32.92
N PRO A 13 2.02 -13.05 -32.68
CA PRO A 13 0.83 -13.19 -33.52
C PRO A 13 0.07 -11.86 -33.61
N THR A 14 -0.23 -11.42 -34.82
CA THR A 14 -0.96 -10.19 -35.10
C THR A 14 -2.27 -10.48 -35.83
N GLU A 15 -3.13 -9.49 -35.93
CA GLU A 15 -4.42 -9.61 -36.63
C GLU A 15 -4.23 -9.74 -38.14
N LEU A 16 -4.77 -10.81 -38.71
CA LEU A 16 -4.85 -11.07 -40.14
C LEU A 16 -6.33 -11.13 -40.54
N VAL A 17 -6.73 -10.23 -41.43
CA VAL A 17 -8.10 -10.11 -41.96
C VAL A 17 -8.03 -10.23 -43.49
N PHE A 18 -8.91 -11.02 -44.08
CA PHE A 18 -9.01 -11.16 -45.53
C PHE A 18 -10.16 -10.31 -46.07
N ASP A 19 -9.97 -9.73 -47.26
CA ASP A 19 -10.94 -8.81 -47.87
C ASP A 19 -12.31 -9.46 -48.18
N ASP A 20 -12.37 -10.78 -48.33
CA ASP A 20 -13.60 -11.55 -48.54
C ASP A 20 -14.32 -11.95 -47.24
N GLU A 21 -13.66 -11.81 -46.08
CA GLU A 21 -14.17 -12.15 -44.74
C GLU A 21 -13.85 -11.05 -43.71
N LEU A 22 -14.24 -9.79 -44.00
CA LEU A 22 -13.92 -8.62 -43.15
C LEU A 22 -14.45 -8.69 -41.70
N ASP A 23 -15.39 -9.58 -41.40
CA ASP A 23 -15.95 -9.78 -40.05
C ASP A 23 -15.29 -10.93 -39.26
N ARG A 24 -14.17 -11.45 -39.77
CA ARG A 24 -13.40 -12.54 -39.16
C ARG A 24 -11.92 -12.20 -39.11
N THR A 25 -11.32 -12.34 -37.93
CA THR A 25 -9.90 -12.07 -37.69
C THR A 25 -9.18 -13.36 -37.31
N TYR A 26 -8.01 -13.59 -37.89
CA TYR A 26 -7.08 -14.62 -37.47
C TYR A 26 -5.96 -13.98 -36.66
N LEU A 27 -5.45 -14.67 -35.65
CA LEU A 27 -4.19 -14.30 -35.02
C LEU A 27 -3.09 -15.13 -35.65
N ALA A 28 -2.19 -14.50 -36.38
CA ALA A 28 -1.17 -15.19 -37.16
C ALA A 28 0.18 -14.47 -37.18
N PHE A 29 1.24 -15.23 -37.43
CA PHE A 29 2.59 -14.72 -37.70
C PHE A 29 3.25 -15.60 -38.76
N ILE A 30 4.40 -15.18 -39.30
CA ILE A 30 5.15 -15.97 -40.28
C ILE A 30 6.32 -16.66 -39.60
N ASP A 31 6.44 -17.98 -39.81
CA ASP A 31 7.62 -18.73 -39.40
C ASP A 31 8.68 -18.69 -40.50
N GLY A 32 9.47 -17.62 -40.48
CA GLY A 32 10.85 -17.53 -40.99
C GLY A 32 11.15 -17.80 -42.47
N SER A 33 10.20 -18.26 -43.29
CA SER A 33 10.44 -18.58 -44.69
C SER A 33 9.30 -18.10 -45.60
N VAL A 34 9.66 -17.21 -46.52
CA VAL A 34 8.77 -16.67 -47.55
C VAL A 34 9.41 -16.99 -48.89
N ASP A 35 8.88 -18.00 -49.58
CA ASP A 35 9.41 -18.48 -50.86
C ASP A 35 8.73 -17.73 -52.02
N LEU A 36 9.48 -16.81 -52.65
CA LEU A 36 9.01 -15.95 -53.74
C LEU A 36 9.89 -16.12 -54.98
N ASP A 37 9.32 -16.74 -56.02
CA ASP A 37 9.90 -16.81 -57.36
C ASP A 37 9.75 -15.46 -58.06
N GLU A 38 10.83 -14.95 -58.65
CA GLU A 38 10.83 -13.67 -59.37
C GLU A 38 10.99 -13.90 -60.88
N ILE A 39 10.05 -13.40 -61.68
CA ILE A 39 10.08 -13.43 -63.13
C ILE A 39 10.13 -11.99 -63.65
N VAL A 40 11.34 -11.55 -63.99
CA VAL A 40 11.67 -10.23 -64.57
C VAL A 40 11.30 -9.06 -63.65
N ASN A 41 10.02 -8.66 -63.62
CA ASN A 41 9.47 -7.58 -62.79
C ASN A 41 8.22 -8.01 -62.01
N ARG A 42 7.88 -9.31 -62.00
CA ARG A 42 6.72 -9.87 -61.30
C ARG A 42 7.14 -11.08 -60.49
N GLY A 43 6.84 -11.05 -59.19
CA GLY A 43 7.04 -12.20 -58.30
C GLY A 43 5.77 -13.01 -58.14
N LYS A 44 5.91 -14.32 -57.95
CA LYS A 44 4.86 -15.22 -57.47
C LYS A 44 5.44 -16.07 -56.35
N GLY A 45 4.68 -16.29 -55.29
CA GLY A 45 5.08 -17.23 -54.25
C GLY A 45 3.96 -17.51 -53.28
N VAL A 46 4.28 -18.26 -52.24
CA VAL A 46 3.34 -18.69 -51.20
C VAL A 46 3.86 -18.19 -49.87
N ILE A 47 2.99 -17.50 -49.13
CA ILE A 47 3.24 -17.08 -47.76
C ILE A 47 2.41 -17.98 -46.84
N THR A 48 3.06 -18.63 -45.89
CA THR A 48 2.39 -19.46 -44.89
C THR A 48 2.31 -18.71 -43.57
N PHE A 49 1.09 -18.47 -43.12
CA PHE A 49 0.80 -17.88 -41.82
C PHE A 49 0.53 -18.99 -40.79
N VAL A 50 1.25 -18.95 -39.68
CA VAL A 50 1.06 -19.85 -38.54
C VAL A 50 0.08 -19.21 -37.58
N CYS A 51 -1.05 -19.87 -37.37
CA CYS A 51 -2.09 -19.44 -36.42
C CYS A 51 -2.00 -20.30 -35.14
N PRO A 52 -1.48 -19.76 -34.02
CA PRO A 52 -1.44 -20.52 -32.76
C PRO A 52 -2.84 -20.83 -32.22
N MET A 53 -3.83 -20.00 -32.57
CA MET A 53 -5.23 -20.26 -32.28
C MET A 53 -5.93 -20.81 -33.53
N PRO A 54 -6.51 -22.03 -33.48
CA PRO A 54 -7.10 -22.67 -34.65
C PRO A 54 -8.49 -22.12 -35.03
N TYR A 55 -8.88 -20.96 -34.48
CA TYR A 55 -10.23 -20.41 -34.59
C TYR A 55 -10.20 -18.97 -35.11
N LYS A 56 -11.22 -18.61 -35.90
CA LYS A 56 -11.45 -17.23 -36.34
C LYS A 56 -12.15 -16.46 -35.22
N LEU A 57 -11.66 -15.26 -34.91
CA LEU A 57 -12.28 -14.35 -33.96
C LEU A 57 -13.34 -13.51 -34.68
N GLY A 58 -14.55 -13.49 -34.12
CA GLY A 58 -15.61 -12.58 -34.56
C GLY A 58 -15.51 -11.24 -33.84
N LYS A 59 -16.47 -10.35 -34.11
CA LYS A 59 -16.59 -9.08 -33.40
C LYS A 59 -16.77 -9.28 -31.89
N GLN A 60 -16.05 -8.50 -31.09
CA GLN A 60 -16.28 -8.46 -29.64
C GLN A 60 -17.68 -7.93 -29.32
N ASN A 61 -18.41 -8.68 -28.49
CA ASN A 61 -19.74 -8.30 -28.02
C ASN A 61 -19.66 -7.87 -26.55
N THR A 62 -20.03 -6.62 -26.28
CA THR A 62 -20.04 -6.08 -24.93
C THR A 62 -21.47 -6.05 -24.41
N HIS A 63 -21.67 -6.61 -23.21
CA HIS A 63 -22.96 -6.63 -22.53
C HIS A 63 -22.83 -5.89 -21.20
N SER A 64 -23.71 -4.93 -20.95
CA SER A 64 -23.77 -4.25 -19.67
C SER A 64 -24.56 -5.08 -18.66
N PHE A 65 -24.06 -5.15 -17.43
CA PHE A 65 -24.83 -5.71 -16.34
C PHE A 65 -26.00 -4.80 -15.99
N SER A 66 -27.14 -5.41 -15.63
CA SER A 66 -28.32 -4.69 -15.18
C SER A 66 -28.92 -5.35 -13.94
N GLN A 67 -29.50 -4.55 -13.07
CA GLN A 67 -30.25 -5.02 -11.91
C GLN A 67 -31.74 -4.92 -12.22
N ASN A 68 -32.39 -6.06 -12.50
CA ASN A 68 -33.80 -6.10 -12.85
C ASN A 68 -34.63 -6.74 -11.73
N GLY A 69 -35.02 -5.92 -10.74
CA GLY A 69 -35.96 -6.30 -9.68
C GLY A 69 -35.46 -7.34 -8.66
N SER A 70 -34.21 -7.78 -8.76
CA SER A 70 -33.55 -8.66 -7.80
C SER A 70 -32.37 -7.95 -7.10
N THR A 71 -31.81 -8.58 -6.07
CA THR A 71 -30.54 -8.12 -5.45
C THR A 71 -29.32 -8.42 -6.30
N GLU A 72 -29.48 -9.18 -7.40
CA GLU A 72 -28.39 -9.62 -8.26
C GLU A 72 -28.23 -8.70 -9.47
N VAL A 73 -26.98 -8.40 -9.80
CA VAL A 73 -26.59 -7.65 -10.99
C VAL A 73 -26.18 -8.69 -12.03
N THR A 74 -26.96 -8.83 -13.11
CA THR A 74 -26.78 -9.93 -14.08
C THR A 74 -26.71 -9.41 -15.51
N ALA A 75 -26.00 -10.16 -16.36
CA ALA A 75 -25.99 -10.01 -17.80
C ALA A 75 -26.16 -11.40 -18.41
N SER A 76 -27.20 -11.58 -19.21
CA SER A 76 -27.44 -12.84 -19.92
C SER A 76 -27.33 -12.59 -21.42
N PHE A 77 -26.51 -13.39 -22.09
CA PHE A 77 -26.31 -13.33 -23.53
C PHE A 77 -26.08 -14.74 -24.07
N VAL A 78 -26.27 -14.89 -25.38
CA VAL A 78 -26.03 -16.15 -26.08
C VAL A 78 -24.78 -15.99 -26.93
N ASN A 79 -23.79 -16.85 -26.72
CA ASN A 79 -22.65 -16.94 -27.63
C ASN A 79 -23.15 -17.45 -28.99
N GLN A 80 -23.15 -16.57 -29.99
CA GLN A 80 -23.54 -16.90 -31.38
C GLN A 80 -22.41 -17.61 -32.15
N GLY A 81 -21.24 -17.80 -31.53
CA GLY A 81 -20.13 -18.55 -32.10
C GLY A 81 -20.33 -20.07 -31.98
N ASN A 82 -19.50 -20.81 -32.71
CA ASN A 82 -19.55 -22.27 -32.73
C ASN A 82 -18.68 -22.92 -31.64
N ILE A 83 -17.97 -22.11 -30.85
CA ILE A 83 -16.96 -22.53 -29.87
C ILE A 83 -17.14 -21.71 -28.60
N GLU A 84 -16.93 -22.35 -27.46
CA GLU A 84 -16.92 -21.69 -26.16
C GLU A 84 -15.85 -20.60 -26.10
N ALA A 85 -16.25 -19.41 -25.68
CA ALA A 85 -15.36 -18.26 -25.54
C ALA A 85 -15.43 -17.74 -24.10
N PRO A 86 -14.31 -17.68 -23.36
CA PRO A 86 -14.32 -17.13 -22.01
C PRO A 86 -14.66 -15.65 -22.04
N ALA A 87 -15.51 -15.21 -21.13
CA ALA A 87 -15.89 -13.81 -21.01
C ALA A 87 -14.82 -13.01 -20.24
N ILE A 88 -14.59 -11.77 -20.66
CA ILE A 88 -13.84 -10.79 -19.87
C ILE A 88 -14.85 -10.03 -19.02
N ILE A 89 -14.68 -10.09 -17.70
CA ILE A 89 -15.58 -9.45 -16.74
C ILE A 89 -14.89 -8.22 -16.18
N GLU A 90 -15.43 -7.05 -16.49
CA GLU A 90 -14.95 -5.75 -16.00
C GLU A 90 -15.93 -5.19 -14.97
N ILE A 91 -15.42 -4.84 -13.78
CA ILE A 91 -16.23 -4.36 -12.66
C ILE A 91 -15.58 -3.12 -12.06
N GLU A 92 -16.30 -2.01 -12.05
CA GLU A 92 -15.89 -0.77 -11.40
C GLU A 92 -16.59 -0.63 -10.04
N ALA A 93 -15.82 -0.78 -8.95
CA ALA A 93 -16.36 -0.67 -7.59
C ALA A 93 -16.56 0.81 -7.19
N GLN A 94 -17.81 1.27 -7.19
CA GLN A 94 -18.18 2.66 -6.83
C GLN A 94 -18.18 2.94 -5.32
N LYS A 95 -18.22 1.89 -4.49
CA LYS A 95 -18.22 1.98 -3.02
C LYS A 95 -17.28 0.93 -2.43
N PRO A 96 -16.65 1.20 -1.27
CA PRO A 96 -15.85 0.20 -0.57
C PRO A 96 -16.68 -1.06 -0.29
N SER A 97 -16.09 -2.22 -0.58
CA SER A 97 -16.65 -3.52 -0.26
C SER A 97 -15.56 -4.42 0.31
N THR A 98 -15.92 -5.32 1.22
CA THR A 98 -14.98 -6.30 1.78
C THR A 98 -14.88 -7.57 0.94
N PHE A 99 -15.83 -7.79 0.04
CA PHE A 99 -15.79 -8.90 -0.92
C PHE A 99 -16.55 -8.58 -2.22
N LEU A 100 -16.28 -9.37 -3.24
CA LEU A 100 -16.98 -9.39 -4.51
C LEU A 100 -17.16 -10.85 -4.93
N ASP A 101 -18.39 -11.23 -5.25
CA ASP A 101 -18.74 -12.54 -5.80
C ASP A 101 -19.12 -12.40 -7.26
N VAL A 102 -18.51 -13.20 -8.11
CA VAL A 102 -18.84 -13.27 -9.53
C VAL A 102 -19.17 -14.72 -9.87
N TRP A 103 -20.39 -14.92 -10.36
CA TRP A 103 -20.88 -16.19 -10.85
C TRP A 103 -20.94 -16.14 -12.38
N PHE A 104 -20.44 -17.16 -13.05
CA PHE A 104 -20.43 -17.24 -14.51
C PHE A 104 -20.68 -18.67 -14.98
N GLY A 105 -21.11 -18.85 -16.23
CA GLY A 105 -21.51 -20.14 -16.79
C GLY A 105 -23.01 -20.25 -17.03
N GLU A 106 -23.48 -21.46 -17.32
CA GLU A 106 -24.86 -21.74 -17.66
C GLU A 106 -25.79 -21.52 -16.44
N TYR A 107 -26.96 -20.92 -16.64
CA TYR A 107 -27.94 -20.73 -15.58
C TYR A 107 -29.15 -21.67 -15.78
N PRO A 108 -29.71 -22.29 -14.72
CA PRO A 108 -29.31 -22.20 -13.31
C PRO A 108 -28.24 -23.21 -12.87
N TYR A 109 -27.89 -24.16 -13.74
CA TYR A 109 -26.99 -25.29 -13.46
C TYR A 109 -25.65 -25.10 -14.16
N ASN A 110 -24.55 -25.61 -13.59
CA ASN A 110 -23.18 -25.47 -14.13
C ASN A 110 -22.64 -24.03 -14.09
N ARG A 111 -22.85 -23.33 -12.96
CA ARG A 111 -22.19 -22.06 -12.69
C ARG A 111 -20.89 -22.29 -11.95
N ASP A 112 -19.83 -21.68 -12.47
CA ASP A 112 -18.61 -21.43 -11.75
C ASP A 112 -18.72 -20.14 -10.94
N TYR A 113 -17.84 -20.00 -9.96
CA TYR A 113 -17.81 -18.84 -9.09
C TYR A 113 -16.37 -18.52 -8.71
N PHE A 114 -16.08 -17.22 -8.61
CA PHE A 114 -14.89 -16.74 -7.92
C PHE A 114 -15.27 -15.61 -6.95
N ARG A 115 -14.52 -15.54 -5.85
CA ARG A 115 -14.62 -14.47 -4.85
C ARG A 115 -13.30 -13.77 -4.69
N ILE A 116 -13.38 -12.46 -4.58
CA ILE A 116 -12.29 -11.62 -4.10
C ILE A 116 -12.69 -11.12 -2.70
N GLY A 117 -11.80 -11.26 -1.71
CA GLY A 117 -12.04 -10.80 -0.34
C GLY A 117 -12.85 -11.79 0.52
N TYR A 118 -13.34 -11.30 1.67
CA TYR A 118 -14.06 -12.11 2.65
C TYR A 118 -15.28 -11.38 3.21
N PRO A 119 -16.41 -12.08 3.40
CA PRO A 119 -17.54 -11.52 4.12
C PRO A 119 -17.15 -11.28 5.59
N LEU A 120 -17.68 -10.22 6.17
CA LEU A 120 -17.46 -9.89 7.57
C LEU A 120 -18.34 -10.77 8.47
N LYS A 121 -17.84 -11.12 9.65
CA LYS A 121 -18.67 -11.67 10.73
C LYS A 121 -19.59 -10.58 11.29
N THR A 122 -20.69 -10.96 11.95
CA THR A 122 -21.68 -10.03 12.53
C THR A 122 -21.09 -9.04 13.54
N GLU A 123 -19.96 -9.37 14.16
CA GLU A 123 -19.27 -8.54 15.16
C GLU A 123 -18.13 -7.69 14.55
N GLN A 124 -17.85 -7.83 13.25
CA GLN A 124 -16.78 -7.12 12.58
C GLN A 124 -17.32 -5.90 11.85
N LEU A 125 -16.64 -4.77 12.03
CA LEU A 125 -16.93 -3.55 11.29
C LEU A 125 -15.99 -3.45 10.07
N PRO A 126 -16.49 -3.06 8.89
CA PRO A 126 -15.62 -2.75 7.76
C PRO A 126 -14.77 -1.54 8.13
N VAL A 127 -13.47 -1.76 8.29
CA VAL A 127 -12.50 -0.70 8.52
C VAL A 127 -11.60 -0.55 7.30
N GLU A 128 -11.27 0.69 6.96
CA GLU A 128 -10.27 0.95 5.95
C GLU A 128 -8.90 0.49 6.47
N ARG A 129 -8.20 -0.35 5.68
CA ARG A 129 -6.97 -1.03 6.11
C ARG A 129 -5.91 -0.09 6.69
N ASN A 130 -5.76 1.12 6.12
CA ASN A 130 -4.79 2.12 6.54
C ASN A 130 -5.45 3.49 6.74
N GLN A 131 -6.52 3.55 7.52
CA GLN A 131 -7.14 4.84 7.85
C GLN A 131 -6.14 5.74 8.58
N ARG A 132 -5.80 6.89 7.99
CA ARG A 132 -4.91 7.86 8.61
C ARG A 132 -5.67 8.67 9.66
N LEU A 133 -5.41 8.39 10.93
CA LEU A 133 -6.07 9.08 12.06
C LEU A 133 -5.40 10.41 12.42
N ILE A 134 -4.06 10.44 12.34
CA ILE A 134 -3.26 11.63 12.64
C ILE A 134 -2.28 11.83 11.49
N TRP A 135 -2.27 13.06 10.96
CA TRP A 135 -1.20 13.59 10.14
C TRP A 135 -0.79 14.92 10.76
N ASP A 136 0.40 14.96 11.32
CA ASP A 136 0.90 16.17 11.99
C ASP A 136 2.36 16.36 11.58
N GLU A 137 2.62 17.43 10.85
CA GLU A 137 3.96 17.82 10.39
C GLU A 137 4.74 18.53 11.49
N MET A 138 4.15 18.71 12.68
CA MET A 138 4.76 19.40 13.82
C MET A 138 5.10 20.88 13.50
N ALA A 139 4.36 21.49 12.57
CA ALA A 139 4.54 22.87 12.14
C ALA A 139 3.95 23.92 13.10
N ILE A 140 2.95 23.54 13.89
CA ILE A 140 2.34 24.39 14.92
C ILE A 140 1.97 23.54 16.14
N THR A 141 2.06 24.12 17.34
CA THR A 141 1.69 23.43 18.59
C THR A 141 0.17 23.45 18.86
N VAL A 142 -0.63 23.97 17.93
CA VAL A 142 -2.10 24.02 18.08
C VAL A 142 -2.67 22.60 18.07
N GLY A 143 -3.53 22.30 19.05
CA GLY A 143 -4.10 20.96 19.26
C GLY A 143 -3.24 20.04 20.14
N TRP A 144 -2.07 20.53 20.60
CA TRP A 144 -1.24 19.88 21.59
C TRP A 144 -1.36 20.59 22.94
N SER A 145 -1.59 19.83 24.00
CA SER A 145 -1.74 20.32 25.37
C SER A 145 -0.49 20.03 26.19
N LYS A 146 -0.10 20.96 27.07
CA LYS A 146 1.01 20.73 28.01
C LYS A 146 0.70 19.54 28.93
N VAL A 147 1.73 18.77 29.25
CA VAL A 147 1.65 17.63 30.18
C VAL A 147 1.98 18.10 31.59
N SER A 148 1.16 17.72 32.58
CA SER A 148 1.35 18.11 33.98
C SER A 148 2.18 17.12 34.80
N SER A 149 2.26 15.86 34.35
CA SER A 149 3.01 14.79 35.00
C SER A 149 3.38 13.70 33.99
N MET A 150 4.55 13.08 34.20
CA MET A 150 5.05 11.97 33.40
C MET A 150 5.62 10.89 34.32
N GLU A 151 5.73 9.65 33.82
CA GLU A 151 6.30 8.54 34.59
C GLU A 151 7.81 8.71 34.80
N ASP A 152 8.53 9.26 33.81
CA ASP A 152 9.97 9.46 33.86
C ASP A 152 10.35 10.87 33.40
N GLY A 153 10.60 11.74 34.39
CA GLY A 153 11.04 13.12 34.21
C GLY A 153 9.99 14.18 34.55
N GLU A 154 10.44 15.42 34.62
CA GLU A 154 9.63 16.59 34.98
C GLU A 154 9.25 17.41 33.72
N PRO A 155 7.95 17.50 33.35
CA PRO A 155 7.50 18.24 32.18
C PRO A 155 7.41 19.76 32.45
N ILE A 156 8.52 20.38 32.85
CA ILE A 156 8.61 21.78 33.29
C ILE A 156 9.13 22.73 32.20
N GLY A 157 9.51 22.21 31.04
CA GLY A 157 10.01 23.00 29.91
C GLY A 157 8.91 23.55 28.99
N GLU A 158 9.34 24.20 27.91
CA GLU A 158 8.47 24.80 26.90
C GLU A 158 8.71 24.25 25.49
N MET A 159 7.68 23.64 24.92
CA MET A 159 7.69 23.11 23.55
C MET A 159 7.32 24.22 22.57
N LYS A 160 8.11 24.36 21.50
CA LYS A 160 7.81 25.26 20.38
C LYS A 160 7.93 24.52 19.06
N SER A 161 7.40 25.13 18.01
CA SER A 161 7.64 24.72 16.63
C SER A 161 8.41 25.81 15.89
N ASP A 162 9.27 25.40 14.96
CA ASP A 162 9.94 26.26 14.00
C ASP A 162 9.31 26.19 12.59
N THR A 163 8.09 25.65 12.48
CA THR A 163 7.36 25.32 11.24
C THR A 163 7.74 23.98 10.59
N TYR A 164 8.86 23.37 10.99
CA TYR A 164 9.30 22.08 10.44
C TYR A 164 9.31 20.96 11.47
N GLN A 165 9.49 21.30 12.75
CA GLN A 165 9.58 20.32 13.84
C GLN A 165 9.17 20.94 15.17
N PHE A 166 8.84 20.06 16.12
CA PHE A 166 8.80 20.44 17.52
C PHE A 166 10.18 20.35 18.14
N TYR A 167 10.50 21.34 18.97
CA TYR A 167 11.73 21.36 19.75
C TYR A 167 11.47 21.93 21.15
N CYS A 168 12.30 21.47 22.08
CA CYS A 168 12.34 22.01 23.43
C CYS A 168 13.03 23.37 23.41
N SER A 169 12.28 24.45 23.52
CA SER A 169 12.82 25.82 23.52
C SER A 169 13.40 26.23 24.86
N ASP A 170 12.90 25.62 25.93
CA ASP A 170 13.40 25.74 27.28
C ASP A 170 13.22 24.39 27.97
N PHE A 171 14.29 23.86 28.56
CA PHE A 171 14.24 22.59 29.29
C PHE A 171 13.66 22.77 30.71
N GLY A 172 13.50 24.01 31.18
CA GLY A 172 13.13 24.34 32.55
C GLY A 172 14.30 24.16 33.51
N THR A 173 14.08 24.50 34.77
CA THR A 173 15.06 24.30 35.86
C THR A 173 14.46 23.36 36.88
N SER A 174 14.99 22.14 36.98
CA SER A 174 14.62 21.19 38.03
C SER A 174 15.43 21.43 39.30
N ALA A 175 14.82 21.21 40.46
CA ALA A 175 15.55 21.13 41.74
C ALA A 175 16.23 19.76 41.93
N GLY A 176 15.84 18.75 41.14
CA GLY A 176 16.36 17.39 41.18
C GLY A 176 17.47 17.12 40.17
N LYS A 177 18.06 15.92 40.24
CA LYS A 177 19.06 15.40 39.27
C LYS A 177 18.42 14.52 38.18
N GLY A 178 17.10 14.62 37.99
CA GLY A 178 16.35 13.81 37.04
C GLY A 178 16.23 14.46 35.67
N TRP A 179 15.63 13.74 34.72
CA TRP A 179 15.26 14.29 33.42
C TRP A 179 14.22 15.40 33.58
N HIS A 180 14.41 16.51 32.88
CA HIS A 180 13.41 17.57 32.80
C HIS A 180 13.40 18.17 31.40
N GLY A 181 12.24 18.64 30.96
CA GLY A 181 12.10 19.18 29.61
C GLY A 181 10.66 19.52 29.26
N ALA A 182 10.46 19.87 27.99
CA ALA A 182 9.14 20.14 27.44
C ALA A 182 8.41 18.85 27.07
N ALA A 183 7.13 18.77 27.42
CA ALA A 183 6.26 17.66 27.01
C ALA A 183 4.87 18.15 26.63
N VAL A 184 4.33 17.58 25.56
CA VAL A 184 3.00 17.87 25.04
C VAL A 184 2.26 16.58 24.69
N LYS A 185 0.93 16.60 24.76
CA LYS A 185 0.06 15.47 24.39
C LYS A 185 -1.11 15.91 23.54
N LYS A 186 -1.60 15.01 22.70
CA LYS A 186 -2.75 15.21 21.81
C LYS A 186 -3.63 13.98 21.81
N ASN A 187 -4.94 14.18 21.70
CA ASN A 187 -5.90 13.08 21.64
C ASN A 187 -5.92 12.48 20.23
N ILE A 188 -6.11 11.16 20.15
CA ILE A 188 -6.32 10.46 18.88
C ILE A 188 -7.80 10.65 18.46
N PRO A 189 -8.09 11.24 17.30
CA PRO A 189 -9.46 11.39 16.82
C PRO A 189 -10.16 10.04 16.69
N GLY A 190 -11.37 9.91 17.23
CA GLY A 190 -12.12 8.65 17.21
C GLY A 190 -11.54 7.55 18.10
N GLY A 191 -10.56 7.85 18.95
CA GLY A 191 -10.04 6.89 19.93
C GLY A 191 -11.06 6.52 21.02
N PRO A 192 -10.83 5.41 21.75
CA PRO A 192 -9.68 4.50 21.68
C PRO A 192 -9.64 3.67 20.38
N VAL A 193 -8.43 3.42 19.87
CA VAL A 193 -8.22 2.65 18.62
C VAL A 193 -7.40 1.38 18.88
N GLN A 194 -7.66 0.35 18.07
CA GLN A 194 -6.95 -0.92 18.08
C GLN A 194 -6.24 -1.13 16.73
N ASP A 195 -5.23 -1.99 16.69
CA ASP A 195 -4.47 -2.36 15.48
C ASP A 195 -4.00 -1.13 14.65
N PHE A 196 -3.00 -0.41 15.16
CA PHE A 196 -2.51 0.82 14.54
C PHE A 196 -1.04 0.71 14.12
N ILE A 197 -0.65 1.58 13.18
CA ILE A 197 0.74 1.84 12.81
C ILE A 197 1.06 3.27 13.19
N MET A 198 2.14 3.47 13.93
CA MET A 198 2.68 4.80 14.23
C MET A 198 4.02 4.97 13.54
N GLN A 199 4.16 6.06 12.80
CA GLN A 199 5.43 6.49 12.25
C GLN A 199 5.74 7.89 12.79
N ALA A 200 6.95 8.06 13.28
CA ALA A 200 7.44 9.35 13.73
C ALA A 200 8.90 9.51 13.31
N TYR A 201 9.27 10.73 12.93
CA TYR A 201 10.64 11.10 12.65
C TYR A 201 11.17 11.88 13.84
N VAL A 202 12.28 11.40 14.39
CA VAL A 202 12.89 11.96 15.60
C VAL A 202 14.35 12.23 15.31
N THR A 203 14.82 13.40 15.74
CA THR A 203 16.25 13.73 15.78
C THR A 203 16.63 14.00 17.22
N CYS A 204 17.57 13.21 17.74
CA CYS A 204 18.25 13.47 19.00
C CYS A 204 19.74 13.55 18.67
N LYS A 205 20.36 14.72 18.82
CA LYS A 205 21.77 14.89 18.43
C LYS A 205 22.48 15.84 19.38
N SER A 206 23.35 15.27 20.19
CA SER A 206 24.36 16.01 20.95
C SER A 206 25.38 16.60 19.98
N LYS A 207 25.70 17.89 20.12
CA LYS A 207 26.72 18.56 19.28
C LYS A 207 28.10 18.53 19.93
N LYS A 208 28.16 18.14 21.21
CA LYS A 208 29.36 18.06 22.02
C LYS A 208 29.27 16.86 22.93
N ILE A 209 30.42 16.30 23.26
CA ILE A 209 30.58 15.15 24.17
C ILE A 209 30.01 15.36 25.59
N ASN A 210 29.79 16.61 26.00
CA ASN A 210 29.24 16.96 27.30
C ASN A 210 27.75 17.32 27.25
N GLU A 211 27.11 17.16 26.10
CA GLU A 211 25.67 17.31 25.94
C GLU A 211 25.01 15.94 26.07
N MET A 212 23.89 15.88 26.77
CA MET A 212 23.07 14.69 26.96
C MET A 212 21.61 15.08 26.73
N GLY A 213 20.83 14.19 26.17
CA GLY A 213 19.47 14.51 25.75
C GLY A 213 18.61 13.29 25.53
N ARG A 214 17.30 13.50 25.57
CA ARG A 214 16.30 12.47 25.29
C ARG A 214 15.16 13.05 24.48
N VAL A 215 14.73 12.33 23.46
CA VAL A 215 13.42 12.53 22.84
C VAL A 215 12.61 11.26 23.03
N GLU A 216 11.39 11.40 23.55
CA GLU A 216 10.48 10.28 23.84
C GLU A 216 9.11 10.55 23.23
N ILE A 217 8.53 9.51 22.63
CA ILE A 217 7.15 9.46 22.17
C ILE A 217 6.44 8.36 22.95
N ALA A 218 5.39 8.73 23.66
CA ALA A 218 4.57 7.82 24.44
C ALA A 218 3.17 7.69 23.82
N ILE A 219 2.70 6.45 23.71
CA ILE A 219 1.31 6.14 23.37
C ILE A 219 0.57 5.94 24.68
N LEU A 220 -0.53 6.66 24.87
CA LEU A 220 -1.32 6.62 26.09
C LEU A 220 -2.63 5.83 25.89
N ASP A 221 -3.12 5.21 26.95
CA ASP A 221 -4.47 4.64 26.99
C ASP A 221 -5.54 5.72 27.29
N GLU A 222 -6.80 5.29 27.35
CA GLU A 222 -7.96 6.15 27.66
C GLU A 222 -7.86 6.88 29.02
N ASN A 223 -7.04 6.36 29.94
CA ASN A 223 -6.80 6.93 31.27
C ASN A 223 -5.52 7.79 31.33
N SER A 224 -4.94 8.15 30.17
CA SER A 224 -3.65 8.84 30.05
C SER A 224 -2.47 8.07 30.65
N LYS A 225 -2.56 6.74 30.79
CA LYS A 225 -1.46 5.89 31.25
C LYS A 225 -0.61 5.45 30.06
N VAL A 226 0.70 5.34 30.25
CA VAL A 226 1.59 4.99 29.16
C VAL A 226 1.43 3.52 28.75
N LEU A 227 1.00 3.26 27.52
CA LEU A 227 0.89 1.92 26.97
C LEU A 227 2.17 1.47 26.27
N SER A 228 2.86 2.38 25.59
CA SER A 228 4.12 2.12 24.89
C SER A 228 4.99 3.38 24.88
N LYS A 229 6.31 3.21 24.92
CA LYS A 229 7.30 4.29 24.81
C LYS A 229 8.31 3.96 23.72
N ILE A 230 8.64 4.95 22.92
CA ILE A 230 9.75 4.93 21.97
C ILE A 230 10.61 6.13 22.29
N ALA A 231 11.88 5.91 22.62
CA ALA A 231 12.80 6.99 22.95
C ALA A 231 14.15 6.83 22.27
N MET A 232 14.74 7.95 21.90
CA MET A 232 16.13 8.07 21.50
C MET A 232 16.85 8.92 22.54
N THR A 233 17.93 8.39 23.10
CA THR A 233 18.63 9.01 24.22
C THR A 233 20.12 9.02 24.00
N ASP A 234 20.76 10.16 24.26
CA ASP A 234 22.20 10.25 24.47
C ASP A 234 22.47 10.43 25.97
N VAL A 235 23.05 9.41 26.59
CA VAL A 235 23.34 9.37 28.04
C VAL A 235 24.83 9.35 28.35
N PHE A 236 25.70 9.53 27.36
CA PHE A 236 27.13 9.30 27.53
C PHE A 236 27.90 10.62 27.66
N TRP A 237 28.33 10.96 28.87
CA TRP A 237 29.11 12.18 29.13
C TRP A 237 30.57 12.17 28.60
N GLN A 238 31.01 11.04 28.01
CA GLN A 238 32.35 10.82 27.47
C GLN A 238 32.34 10.33 26.02
N ALA A 239 31.17 10.21 25.39
CA ALA A 239 31.05 9.76 24.02
C ALA A 239 29.74 10.27 23.43
N GLU A 240 29.74 10.63 22.16
CA GLU A 240 28.48 10.90 21.47
C GLU A 240 27.90 9.55 21.05
N GLN A 241 26.88 9.05 21.75
CA GLN A 241 26.28 7.75 21.48
C GLN A 241 24.77 7.80 21.74
N ASN A 242 24.00 7.80 20.65
CA ASN A 242 22.55 7.64 20.73
C ASN A 242 22.18 6.18 20.95
N PHE A 243 21.20 6.01 21.83
CA PHE A 243 20.67 4.73 22.24
C PHE A 243 19.15 4.72 22.02
N GLY A 244 18.68 3.76 21.22
CA GLY A 244 17.27 3.56 20.93
C GLY A 244 16.63 2.64 21.97
N THR A 245 15.46 3.03 22.46
CA THR A 245 14.64 2.19 23.34
C THR A 245 13.20 2.15 22.87
N MET A 246 12.60 0.97 22.89
CA MET A 246 11.18 0.77 22.65
C MET A 246 10.65 -0.25 23.64
N VAL A 247 9.60 0.12 24.37
CA VAL A 247 9.00 -0.70 25.42
C VAL A 247 7.49 -0.72 25.25
N ILE A 248 6.90 -1.90 25.33
CA ILE A 248 5.45 -2.09 25.43
C ILE A 248 5.10 -2.43 26.88
N GLY A 249 4.17 -1.68 27.46
CA GLY A 249 3.69 -1.76 28.85
C GLY A 249 4.25 -0.66 29.76
N TYR A 250 3.45 -0.22 30.74
CA TYR A 250 3.85 0.71 31.80
C TYR A 250 4.62 0.04 32.93
N ASP A 251 5.27 0.87 33.76
CA ASP A 251 5.98 0.43 34.96
C ASP A 251 5.05 -0.32 35.92
N ASN A 252 5.48 -1.51 36.36
CA ASN A 252 4.72 -2.46 37.18
C ASN A 252 3.58 -3.23 36.48
N LYS A 253 3.42 -3.15 35.15
CA LYS A 253 2.51 -4.04 34.42
C LYS A 253 3.12 -5.45 34.30
N PRO A 254 2.42 -6.53 34.70
CA PRO A 254 2.80 -7.88 34.32
C PRO A 254 2.86 -8.00 32.80
N GLY A 255 4.00 -8.44 32.26
CA GLY A 255 4.18 -8.59 30.81
C GLY A 255 4.74 -7.37 30.06
N ARG A 256 5.35 -6.40 30.76
CA ARG A 256 6.20 -5.38 30.11
C ARG A 256 7.27 -6.06 29.25
N ARG A 257 7.43 -5.62 28.00
CA ARG A 257 8.43 -6.15 27.06
C ARG A 257 9.23 -5.01 26.46
N SER A 258 10.56 -5.15 26.47
CA SER A 258 11.44 -4.32 25.66
C SER A 258 11.55 -4.94 24.27
N LEU A 259 11.34 -4.15 23.22
CA LEU A 259 11.49 -4.57 21.83
C LEU A 259 12.80 -4.07 21.22
N ILE A 260 13.20 -2.84 21.58
CA ILE A 260 14.45 -2.22 21.15
C ILE A 260 15.15 -1.73 22.41
N HIS A 261 16.44 -2.02 22.52
CA HIS A 261 17.31 -1.52 23.59
C HIS A 261 18.77 -1.62 23.12
N GLU A 262 19.15 -0.79 22.16
CA GLU A 262 20.45 -0.90 21.49
C GLU A 262 20.93 0.41 20.86
N SER A 263 22.23 0.49 20.57
CA SER A 263 22.83 1.54 19.75
C SER A 263 22.89 1.18 18.25
N GLY A 264 22.30 0.06 17.82
CA GLY A 264 22.45 -0.48 16.46
C GLY A 264 23.81 -1.16 16.23
N ASP A 265 24.15 -1.41 14.96
CA ASP A 265 25.37 -2.14 14.56
C ASP A 265 26.68 -1.53 15.09
N TYR A 266 26.72 -0.21 15.26
CA TYR A 266 27.84 0.54 15.81
C TYR A 266 27.34 1.54 16.87
N PRO A 267 28.16 1.92 17.86
CA PRO A 267 27.77 2.90 18.88
C PRO A 267 27.23 4.23 18.34
N ASN A 268 27.59 4.63 17.13
CA ASN A 268 27.18 5.88 16.49
C ASN A 268 26.17 5.69 15.35
N THR A 269 25.58 4.49 15.18
CA THR A 269 24.62 4.21 14.09
C THR A 269 23.47 5.22 14.07
N TRP A 270 22.99 5.64 15.25
CA TRP A 270 21.89 6.58 15.41
C TRP A 270 22.32 8.06 15.51
N ASN A 271 23.59 8.39 15.27
CA ASN A 271 24.10 9.76 15.40
C ASN A 271 24.03 10.58 14.10
N GLN A 272 23.55 9.97 13.00
CA GLN A 272 23.50 10.60 11.68
C GLN A 272 22.55 11.79 11.67
#